data_AF-K1SSJ3-F1
#
_entry.id   AF-K1SSJ3-F1
#
_cell.length_a   1.000
_cell.length_b   1.000
_cell.length_c   1.000
_cell.angle_alpha   90.00
_cell.angle_beta   90.00
_cell.angle_gamma   90.00
#
_symmetry.space_group_name_H-M   'P 1'
#
loop_
_entity.id
_entity.type
_entity.pdbx_description
1 polymer ?
#
loop_
_entity_poly.entity_id
_entity_poly.type
_entity_poly.pdbx_seq_one_letter_code
_entity_poly.pdbx_strand_id
1 'polypeptide(L)'
;MARRAPGKDKTATPRKEKDLPKVLSGMLGNKLTGAPLCAVIENTNTKSGDYGNLLDCPRPGHSDYTAFVKYNASNDIRGGGHFSGRLTAPIVFAGAVCRQILESKGVKIAAHISSIGNVSDSSF
;
A
#
# COMPACT_ATOMS: atom_id res chain seq x y z
N MET A 1 10.44 -0.99 2.80
CA MET A 1 9.66 -0.24 1.78
C MET A 1 10.05 -0.57 0.35
N ALA A 2 11.32 -0.54 -0.03
CA ALA A 2 11.76 -0.76 -1.41
C ALA A 2 11.11 -1.97 -2.12
N ARG A 3 10.97 -3.14 -1.48
CA ARG A 3 10.31 -4.32 -2.08
C ARG A 3 8.85 -4.08 -2.52
N ARG A 4 8.13 -3.17 -1.87
CA ARG A 4 6.73 -2.81 -2.18
C ARG A 4 6.62 -1.69 -3.22
N ALA A 5 7.63 -0.83 -3.30
CA ALA A 5 7.59 0.36 -4.14
C ALA A 5 7.31 0.00 -5.61
N PRO A 6 6.37 0.69 -6.28
CA PRO A 6 5.97 0.40 -7.65
C PRO A 6 7.05 0.83 -8.68
N GLY A 7 6.84 0.46 -9.94
CA GLY A 7 7.64 0.95 -11.06
C GLY A 7 9.05 0.37 -11.15
N LYS A 8 9.26 -0.83 -10.56
CA LYS A 8 10.55 -1.53 -10.58
C LYS A 8 10.79 -2.36 -11.84
N ASP A 9 9.72 -2.88 -12.43
CA ASP A 9 9.77 -3.67 -13.64
C ASP A 9 8.53 -3.37 -14.51
N LYS A 10 8.49 -3.97 -15.70
CA LYS A 10 7.43 -3.77 -16.70
C LYS A 10 6.07 -4.36 -16.29
N THR A 11 6.02 -5.20 -15.27
CA THR A 11 4.80 -5.82 -14.76
C THR A 11 4.11 -4.98 -13.69
N ALA A 12 4.81 -4.00 -13.11
CA ALA A 12 4.27 -3.06 -12.14
C ALA A 12 3.65 -1.81 -12.80
N THR A 13 2.86 -1.05 -12.03
CA THR A 13 2.39 0.27 -12.47
C THR A 13 3.57 1.19 -12.83
N PRO A 14 3.47 2.02 -13.88
CA PRO A 14 4.54 2.94 -14.27
C PRO A 14 4.78 4.06 -13.25
N ARG A 15 3.92 4.20 -12.25
CA ARG A 15 4.10 5.20 -11.18
C ARG A 15 5.37 4.89 -10.40
N LYS A 16 6.22 5.89 -10.27
CA LYS A 16 7.41 5.87 -9.42
C LYS A 16 7.09 6.62 -8.14
N GLU A 17 6.88 5.89 -7.06
CA GLU A 17 6.73 6.43 -5.71
C GLU A 17 7.91 5.95 -4.87
N LYS A 18 8.60 6.86 -4.18
CA LYS A 18 9.79 6.49 -3.39
C LYS A 18 9.45 5.71 -2.11
N ASP A 19 8.20 5.77 -1.66
CA ASP A 19 7.71 5.15 -0.41
C ASP A 19 8.63 5.40 0.79
N LEU A 20 9.02 6.64 0.99
CA LEU A 20 9.86 7.02 2.11
C LEU A 20 8.94 7.38 3.28
N PRO A 21 8.90 6.57 4.37
CA PRO A 21 8.14 6.91 5.55
C PRO A 21 8.89 8.00 6.32
N LYS A 22 8.19 9.09 6.61
CA LYS A 22 8.61 10.13 7.53
C LYS A 22 7.96 9.86 8.88
N VAL A 23 8.75 9.39 9.85
CA VAL A 23 8.26 9.16 11.22
C VAL A 23 8.02 10.50 11.91
N LEU A 24 6.83 10.67 12.49
CA LEU A 24 6.39 11.89 13.16
C LEU A 24 6.40 11.77 14.69
N SER A 25 6.20 10.57 15.24
CA SER A 25 6.14 10.34 16.69
C SER A 25 6.57 8.92 17.06
N GLY A 26 6.79 8.65 18.35
CA GLY A 26 7.07 7.29 18.85
C GLY A 26 8.52 6.81 18.69
N MET A 27 9.42 7.70 18.25
CA MET A 27 10.86 7.43 18.12
C MET A 27 11.71 8.52 18.76
N LEU A 28 12.82 8.11 19.38
CA LEU A 28 13.91 8.98 19.82
C LEU A 28 15.21 8.43 19.23
N GLY A 29 15.83 9.20 18.33
CA GLY A 29 16.93 8.69 17.51
C GLY A 29 16.51 7.44 16.74
N ASN A 30 17.24 6.34 16.91
CA ASN A 30 16.97 5.06 16.24
C ASN A 30 16.21 4.05 17.11
N LYS A 31 15.55 4.50 18.19
CA LYS A 31 14.83 3.62 19.12
C LYS A 31 13.36 3.99 19.23
N LEU A 32 12.50 2.97 19.31
CA LEU A 32 11.09 3.13 19.66
C LEU A 32 10.98 3.52 21.13
N THR A 33 10.10 4.46 21.44
CA THR A 33 9.92 4.97 22.81
C THR A 33 8.83 4.23 23.60
N GLY A 34 8.06 3.36 22.94
CA GLY A 34 6.87 2.72 23.51
C GLY A 34 5.59 3.56 23.37
N ALA A 35 5.71 4.86 23.04
CA ALA A 35 4.58 5.71 22.68
C ALA A 35 4.06 5.38 21.25
N PRO A 36 2.85 5.83 20.87
CA PRO A 36 2.31 5.61 19.53
C PRO A 36 3.25 6.07 18.40
N LEU A 37 3.58 5.13 17.51
CA LEU A 37 4.40 5.36 16.33
C LEU A 37 3.53 5.87 15.18
N CYS A 38 3.75 7.12 14.75
CA CYS A 38 3.10 7.70 13.59
C CYS A 38 4.13 7.92 12.48
N ALA A 39 3.77 7.58 11.25
CA ALA A 39 4.57 7.89 10.08
C ALA A 39 3.68 8.31 8.91
N VAL A 40 4.19 9.21 8.08
CA VAL A 40 3.54 9.68 6.86
C VAL A 40 4.34 9.21 5.64
N ILE A 41 3.64 8.73 4.62
CA ILE A 41 4.24 8.35 3.34
C ILE A 41 3.56 9.20 2.26
N GLU A 42 4.27 10.19 1.75
CA GLU A 42 3.73 11.11 0.76
C GLU A 42 3.42 10.40 -0.57
N ASN A 43 2.38 10.86 -1.25
CA ASN A 43 2.02 10.42 -2.59
C ASN A 43 2.45 11.51 -3.57
N THR A 44 3.54 11.29 -4.30
CA THR A 44 4.23 12.33 -5.08
C THR A 44 3.83 12.36 -6.55
N ASN A 45 3.08 11.36 -7.02
CA ASN A 45 2.68 11.18 -8.42
C ASN A 45 1.16 10.96 -8.54
N THR A 46 0.38 11.84 -7.92
CA THR A 46 -1.08 11.89 -8.08
C THR A 46 -1.45 12.66 -9.36
N LYS A 47 -2.02 11.96 -10.34
CA LYS A 47 -2.68 12.58 -11.50
C LYS A 47 -4.17 12.62 -11.26
N SER A 48 -4.71 13.78 -10.92
CA SER A 48 -6.12 13.95 -10.52
C SER A 48 -7.12 14.00 -11.69
N GLY A 49 -6.65 14.27 -12.92
CA GLY A 49 -7.51 14.51 -14.09
C GLY A 49 -8.20 13.29 -14.71
N ASP A 50 -7.71 12.07 -14.46
CA ASP A 50 -8.11 10.88 -15.25
C ASP A 50 -9.37 10.16 -14.74
N TYR A 51 -10.07 10.70 -13.74
CA TYR A 51 -11.07 9.93 -12.96
C TYR A 51 -12.50 10.47 -12.99
N GLY A 52 -12.78 11.56 -13.72
CA GLY A 52 -14.12 12.16 -13.76
C GLY A 52 -15.21 11.19 -14.24
N ASN A 53 -14.91 10.37 -15.24
CA ASN A 53 -15.86 9.41 -15.83
C ASN A 53 -16.23 8.24 -14.90
N LEU A 54 -15.54 8.06 -13.77
CA LEU A 54 -15.82 6.95 -12.85
C LEU A 54 -17.13 7.11 -12.08
N LEU A 55 -17.68 8.33 -12.01
CA LEU A 55 -19.00 8.57 -11.44
C LEU A 55 -20.11 7.99 -12.31
N ASP A 56 -19.96 8.08 -13.63
CA ASP A 56 -20.96 7.63 -14.59
C ASP A 56 -20.74 6.15 -15.00
N CYS A 57 -19.49 5.68 -14.99
CA CYS A 57 -19.13 4.33 -15.40
C CYS A 57 -18.17 3.68 -14.38
N PRO A 58 -18.69 2.97 -13.36
CA PRO A 58 -17.86 2.28 -12.38
C PRO A 58 -17.09 1.11 -13.04
N ARG A 59 -15.81 0.94 -12.68
CA ARG A 59 -15.00 -0.14 -13.27
C ARG A 59 -15.38 -1.50 -12.68
N PRO A 60 -15.61 -2.54 -13.51
CA PRO A 60 -15.84 -3.89 -13.02
C PRO A 60 -14.70 -4.38 -12.12
N GLY A 61 -15.04 -4.98 -10.98
CA GLY A 61 -14.06 -5.50 -9.99
C GLY A 61 -13.40 -4.44 -9.10
N HIS A 62 -13.71 -3.15 -9.29
CA HIS A 62 -13.26 -2.07 -8.40
C HIS A 62 -14.33 -1.68 -7.37
N SER A 63 -13.90 -0.91 -6.36
CA SER A 63 -14.76 -0.38 -5.30
C SER A 63 -15.63 0.80 -5.72
N ASP A 64 -15.60 1.22 -6.99
CA ASP A 64 -16.18 2.51 -7.43
C ASP A 64 -17.67 2.62 -7.06
N TYR A 65 -18.49 1.63 -7.46
CA TYR A 65 -19.93 1.61 -7.19
C TYR A 65 -20.26 1.38 -5.71
N THR A 66 -19.61 0.41 -5.06
CA THR A 66 -19.90 0.09 -3.65
C THR A 66 -19.49 1.22 -2.72
N ALA A 67 -18.40 1.93 -3.02
CA ALA A 67 -18.01 3.14 -2.30
C ALA A 67 -19.00 4.28 -2.53
N PHE A 68 -19.45 4.49 -3.77
CA PHE A 68 -20.47 5.48 -4.09
C PHE A 68 -21.74 5.28 -3.25
N VAL A 69 -22.28 4.05 -3.23
CA VAL A 69 -23.46 3.72 -2.44
C VAL A 69 -23.20 3.89 -0.94
N LYS A 70 -22.08 3.35 -0.43
CA LYS A 70 -21.76 3.38 1.01
C LYS A 70 -21.57 4.80 1.55
N TYR A 71 -20.95 5.68 0.77
CA TYR A 71 -20.60 7.03 1.19
C TYR A 71 -21.53 8.10 0.62
N ASN A 72 -22.71 7.72 0.11
CA ASN A 72 -23.68 8.65 -0.48
C ASN A 72 -23.00 9.61 -1.48
N ALA A 73 -22.30 9.06 -2.48
CA ALA A 73 -21.54 9.78 -3.50
C ALA A 73 -20.36 10.65 -3.00
N SER A 74 -20.01 10.59 -1.71
CA SER A 74 -18.94 11.41 -1.11
C SER A 74 -17.57 10.71 -1.06
N ASN A 75 -17.41 9.58 -1.74
CA ASN A 75 -16.14 8.87 -1.81
C ASN A 75 -15.14 9.61 -2.71
N ASP A 76 -13.85 9.56 -2.35
CA ASP A 76 -12.79 10.06 -3.23
C ASP A 76 -12.61 9.11 -4.42
N ILE A 77 -13.10 9.52 -5.59
CA ILE A 77 -13.02 8.76 -6.85
C ILE A 77 -11.62 8.78 -7.48
N ARG A 78 -10.72 9.68 -7.04
CA ARG A 78 -9.43 9.87 -7.69
C ARG A 78 -8.52 8.68 -7.40
N GLY A 79 -8.26 7.85 -8.42
CA GLY A 79 -7.36 6.70 -8.30
C GLY A 79 -7.82 5.65 -7.29
N GLY A 80 -9.13 5.56 -7.04
CA GLY A 80 -9.75 4.68 -6.04
C GLY A 80 -9.70 5.21 -4.60
N GLY A 81 -9.16 6.42 -4.37
CA GLY A 81 -9.14 7.05 -3.04
C GLY A 81 -8.58 6.13 -1.95
N HIS A 82 -9.35 5.95 -0.88
CA HIS A 82 -9.01 5.06 0.24
C HIS A 82 -8.81 3.59 -0.19
N PHE A 83 -9.49 3.15 -1.25
CA PHE A 83 -9.44 1.77 -1.76
C PHE A 83 -8.28 1.52 -2.73
N SER A 84 -7.44 2.53 -2.95
CA SER A 84 -6.23 2.39 -3.74
C SER A 84 -5.27 1.38 -3.12
N GLY A 85 -4.55 0.63 -3.97
CA GLY A 85 -3.40 -0.16 -3.54
C GLY A 85 -2.32 0.67 -2.80
N ARG A 86 -2.39 2.01 -2.86
CA ARG A 86 -1.55 2.90 -2.03
C ARG A 86 -1.68 2.60 -0.53
N LEU A 87 -2.85 2.13 -0.07
CA LEU A 87 -3.09 1.76 1.33
C LEU A 87 -2.14 0.65 1.83
N THR A 88 -1.58 -0.16 0.93
CA THR A 88 -0.58 -1.17 1.29
C THR A 88 0.73 -0.57 1.79
N ALA A 89 1.07 0.68 1.45
CA ALA A 89 2.30 1.33 1.88
C ALA A 89 2.39 1.48 3.41
N PRO A 90 1.42 2.11 4.10
CA PRO A 90 1.44 2.18 5.57
C PRO A 90 1.34 0.80 6.24
N ILE A 91 0.61 -0.16 5.65
CA ILE A 91 0.53 -1.54 6.17
C ILE A 91 1.91 -2.22 6.12
N VAL A 92 2.63 -2.09 5.00
CA VAL A 92 3.98 -2.66 4.87
C VAL A 92 4.98 -1.95 5.79
N PHE A 93 4.83 -0.65 6.03
CA PHE A 93 5.63 0.05 7.04
C PHE A 93 5.41 -0.53 8.44
N ALA A 94 4.15 -0.66 8.87
CA ALA A 94 3.82 -1.29 10.16
C ALA A 94 4.33 -2.74 10.24
N GLY A 95 4.12 -3.53 9.19
CA GLY A 95 4.63 -4.90 9.09
C GLY A 95 6.16 -4.98 9.15
N ALA A 96 6.89 -4.00 8.62
CA ALA A 96 8.34 -3.94 8.71
C ALA A 96 8.83 -3.64 10.14
N VAL A 97 8.07 -2.88 10.93
CA VAL A 97 8.34 -2.69 12.37
C VAL A 97 8.08 -4.00 13.12
N CYS A 98 6.93 -4.64 12.89
CA CYS A 98 6.61 -5.94 13.50
C CYS A 98 7.64 -7.02 13.15
N ARG A 99 8.11 -7.06 11.90
CA ARG A 99 9.13 -8.01 11.45
C ARG A 99 10.43 -7.87 12.24
N GLN A 100 10.90 -6.66 12.52
CA GLN A 100 12.11 -6.43 13.33
C GLN A 100 11.93 -6.93 14.78
N ILE A 101 10.74 -6.76 15.35
CA ILE A 101 10.40 -7.26 16.69
C ILE A 101 10.35 -8.79 16.73
N LEU A 102 9.84 -9.42 15.67
CA LEU A 102 9.79 -10.88 15.55
C LEU A 102 11.16 -11.50 15.30
N GLU A 103 11.99 -10.83 14.50
CA GLU A 103 13.36 -11.25 14.21
C GLU A 103 14.23 -11.29 15.47
N SER A 104 14.05 -10.34 16.41
CA SER A 104 14.74 -10.37 17.70
C SER A 104 14.31 -11.53 18.61
N LYS A 105 13.18 -12.18 18.30
CA LYS A 105 12.68 -13.40 18.95
C LYS A 105 13.02 -14.67 18.17
N GLY A 106 13.85 -14.59 17.14
CA GLY A 106 14.24 -15.73 16.30
C GLY A 106 13.18 -16.13 15.26
N VAL A 107 12.12 -15.35 15.07
CA VAL A 107 11.05 -15.64 14.10
C VAL A 107 11.38 -14.99 12.76
N LYS A 108 11.51 -15.81 11.70
CA LYS A 108 11.72 -15.35 10.33
C LYS A 108 10.44 -15.47 9.51
N ILE A 109 10.14 -14.43 8.74
CA ILE A 109 8.96 -14.40 7.84
C ILE A 109 9.45 -14.28 6.40
N ALA A 110 8.96 -15.16 5.54
CA ALA A 110 9.18 -15.15 4.11
C ALA A 110 7.84 -15.30 3.37
N ALA A 111 7.82 -14.88 2.11
CA ALA A 111 6.70 -15.07 1.21
C ALA A 111 7.24 -15.23 -0.22
N HIS A 112 6.67 -16.17 -0.96
CA HIS A 112 6.90 -16.36 -2.39
C HIS A 112 5.54 -16.42 -3.11
N ILE A 113 5.57 -16.27 -4.42
CA ILE A 113 4.38 -16.47 -5.26
C ILE A 113 4.24 -17.97 -5.48
N SER A 114 3.09 -18.56 -5.16
CA SER A 114 2.85 -19.99 -5.40
C SER A 114 2.34 -20.26 -6.81
N SER A 115 1.60 -19.32 -7.41
CA SER A 115 1.14 -19.41 -8.80
C SER A 115 0.80 -18.05 -9.38
N ILE A 116 0.82 -17.96 -10.71
CA ILE A 116 0.29 -16.84 -11.51
C ILE A 116 -0.59 -17.41 -12.61
N GLY A 117 -1.89 -17.15 -12.54
CA GLY A 117 -2.86 -17.79 -13.43
C GLY A 117 -2.78 -19.32 -13.28
N ASN A 118 -2.55 -20.02 -14.39
CA ASN A 118 -2.45 -21.49 -14.41
C ASN A 118 -0.99 -22.00 -14.29
N VAL A 119 -0.02 -21.11 -14.04
CA VAL A 119 1.40 -21.48 -13.89
C VAL A 119 1.73 -21.55 -12.41
N SER A 120 2.23 -22.69 -11.95
CA SER A 120 2.61 -22.93 -10.56
C SER A 120 4.12 -22.84 -10.36
N ASP A 121 4.55 -22.35 -9.20
CA ASP A 121 5.93 -22.39 -8.74
C ASP A 121 6.23 -23.69 -7.96
N SER A 122 7.50 -23.96 -7.70
CA SER A 122 7.92 -25.08 -6.85
C SER A 122 7.46 -24.85 -5.41
N SER A 123 6.99 -25.91 -4.75
CA SER A 123 6.64 -25.85 -3.32
C SER A 123 7.90 -25.72 -2.46
N PHE A 124 7.76 -25.03 -1.33
CA PHE A 124 8.83 -24.81 -0.34
C PHE A 124 8.80 -25.85 0.78
#